data_AF-A0A831V2J6-F1
#
_entry.id   AF-A0A831V2J6-F1
#
_cell.length_a   1.000
_cell.length_b   1.000
_cell.length_c   1.000
_cell.angle_alpha   90.00
_cell.angle_beta   90.00
_cell.angle_gamma   90.00
#
_symmetry.space_group_name_H-M   'P 1'
#
loop_
_entity.id
_entity.type
_entity.pdbx_description
1 polymer ?
#
loop_
_entity_poly.entity_id
_entity_poly.type
_entity_poly.pdbx_seq_one_letter_code
_entity_poly.pdbx_strand_id
1 'polypeptide(L)'
;MTIKSIVKFFDRLEDKIRQILSRHPIVYSFIGGVAIVLFWRGVWQIADLIELSSVASIVVSVITLLLSGLFVSFFVGDRVILSGLTKEKKLVEKTEEEVETEMSTLTQVKSELKKIERTLEEIKDEHRKDHKND
;
A
#
# COMPACT_ATOMS: atom_id res chain seq x y z
N MET A 1 5.54 11.02 39.43
CA MET A 1 5.87 10.24 38.22
C MET A 1 5.08 10.82 37.06
N THR A 2 5.73 11.45 36.08
CA THR A 2 5.00 12.15 34.99
C THR A 2 4.50 11.15 33.95
N ILE A 3 3.34 11.42 33.35
CA ILE A 3 2.75 10.62 32.25
C ILE A 3 3.79 10.34 31.15
N LYS A 4 4.65 11.32 30.83
CA LYS A 4 5.76 11.18 29.87
C LYS A 4 6.77 10.08 30.23
N SER A 5 7.01 9.85 31.52
CA SER A 5 7.95 8.82 31.99
C SER A 5 7.35 7.41 31.86
N ILE A 6 6.04 7.29 32.09
CA ILE A 6 5.31 6.03 31.89
C ILE A 6 5.27 5.69 30.41
N VAL A 7 4.90 6.64 29.55
CA VAL A 7 4.88 6.44 28.08
C VAL A 7 6.26 6.00 27.57
N LYS A 8 7.35 6.68 27.97
CA LYS A 8 8.72 6.29 27.59
C LYS A 8 9.14 4.90 28.09
N PHE A 9 8.60 4.45 29.22
CA PHE A 9 8.89 3.11 29.73
C PHE A 9 8.22 2.03 28.87
N PHE A 10 6.94 2.22 28.53
CA PHE A 10 6.20 1.31 27.66
C PHE A 10 6.80 1.26 26.26
N ASP A 11 7.18 2.41 25.69
CA ASP A 11 7.82 2.52 24.38
C ASP A 11 9.12 1.68 24.29
N ARG A 12 10.02 1.82 25.29
CA ARG A 12 11.26 1.03 25.36
C ARG A 12 11.03 -0.47 25.58
N LEU A 13 9.96 -0.83 26.29
CA LEU A 13 9.59 -2.22 26.54
C LEU A 13 9.00 -2.83 25.27
N GLU A 14 8.14 -2.10 24.58
CA GLU A 14 7.54 -2.49 23.31
C GLU A 14 8.61 -2.76 22.25
N ASP A 15 9.57 -1.84 22.09
CA ASP A 15 10.67 -2.00 21.13
C ASP A 15 11.48 -3.28 21.38
N LYS A 16 11.81 -3.55 22.65
CA LYS A 16 12.56 -4.76 23.04
C LYS A 16 11.77 -6.03 22.77
N ILE A 17 10.50 -6.05 23.14
CA ILE A 17 9.63 -7.21 22.92
C ILE A 17 9.46 -7.42 21.42
N ARG A 18 9.17 -6.37 20.64
CA ARG A 18 9.03 -6.42 19.18
C ARG A 18 10.28 -6.96 18.49
N GLN A 19 11.48 -6.56 18.94
CA GLN A 19 12.74 -7.05 18.41
C GLN A 19 12.96 -8.55 18.68
N ILE A 20 12.57 -9.04 19.86
CA ILE A 20 12.72 -10.45 20.24
C ILE A 20 11.66 -11.32 19.54
N LEU A 21 10.41 -10.88 19.53
CA LEU A 21 9.26 -11.64 19.00
C LEU A 21 9.20 -11.67 17.47
N SER A 22 9.82 -10.70 16.77
CA SER A 22 9.94 -10.75 15.31
C SER A 22 10.72 -11.97 14.79
N ARG A 23 11.56 -12.59 15.64
CA ARG A 23 12.26 -13.85 15.31
C ARG A 23 11.39 -15.11 15.46
N HIS A 24 10.24 -15.00 16.14
CA HIS A 24 9.33 -16.13 16.40
C HIS A 24 7.86 -15.73 16.14
N PRO A 25 7.47 -15.51 14.87
CA PRO A 25 6.14 -15.01 14.51
C PRO A 25 4.98 -15.91 14.97
N ILE A 26 5.16 -17.24 14.99
CA ILE A 26 4.10 -18.18 15.40
C ILE A 26 3.76 -18.04 16.88
N VAL A 27 4.77 -18.01 17.75
CA VAL A 27 4.57 -17.87 19.20
C VAL A 27 3.99 -16.50 19.53
N TYR A 28 4.44 -15.47 18.81
CA TYR A 28 3.88 -14.13 18.91
C TYR A 28 2.38 -14.11 18.61
N SER A 29 1.97 -14.67 17.47
CA SER A 29 0.57 -14.72 17.06
C SER A 29 -0.28 -15.53 18.02
N PHE A 30 0.25 -16.62 18.59
CA PHE A 30 -0.46 -17.42 19.59
C PHE A 30 -0.72 -16.63 20.89
N ILE A 31 0.31 -16.02 21.46
CA ILE A 31 0.19 -15.21 22.68
C ILE A 31 -0.72 -14.00 22.42
N GLY A 32 -0.55 -13.33 21.28
CA GLY A 32 -1.39 -12.22 20.86
C GLY A 32 -2.86 -12.60 20.73
N GLY A 33 -3.15 -13.75 20.10
CA GLY A 33 -4.51 -14.27 19.98
C GLY A 33 -5.16 -14.56 21.33
N VAL A 34 -4.44 -15.23 22.25
CA VAL A 34 -4.94 -15.48 23.61
C VAL A 34 -5.19 -14.16 24.36
N ALA A 35 -4.27 -13.20 24.26
CA ALA A 35 -4.41 -11.90 24.90
C ALA A 35 -5.62 -11.11 24.39
N ILE A 36 -5.89 -11.11 23.07
CA ILE A 36 -7.05 -10.45 22.47
C ILE A 36 -8.36 -11.05 22.98
N VAL A 37 -8.45 -12.39 23.03
CA VAL A 37 -9.64 -13.08 23.55
C VAL A 37 -9.88 -12.74 25.03
N LEU A 38 -8.83 -12.78 25.85
CA LEU A 38 -8.91 -12.42 27.26
C LEU A 38 -9.26 -10.94 27.47
N PHE A 39 -8.74 -10.05 26.63
CA PHE A 39 -9.05 -8.63 26.66
C PHE A 39 -10.53 -8.39 26.39
N TRP A 40 -11.07 -8.97 25.31
CA TRP A 40 -12.49 -8.82 24.98
C TRP A 40 -13.40 -9.39 26.08
N ARG A 41 -13.01 -10.55 26.63
CA ARG A 41 -13.68 -11.13 27.80
C ARG A 41 -13.70 -10.14 28.98
N GLY A 42 -12.57 -9.52 29.28
CA GLY A 42 -12.45 -8.53 30.36
C GLY A 42 -13.34 -7.30 30.13
N VAL A 43 -13.41 -6.80 28.89
CA VAL A 43 -14.28 -5.67 28.54
C VAL A 43 -15.74 -5.99 28.82
N TRP A 44 -16.21 -7.18 28.43
CA TRP A 44 -17.59 -7.58 28.68
C TRP A 44 -17.87 -7.76 30.19
N GLN A 45 -16.95 -8.39 30.92
CA GLN A 45 -17.07 -8.55 32.38
C GLN A 45 -17.11 -7.21 33.13
N ILE A 46 -16.38 -6.19 32.67
CA ILE A 46 -16.45 -4.84 33.25
C ILE A 46 -17.81 -4.22 32.98
N ALA A 47 -18.35 -4.36 31.77
CA ALA A 47 -19.69 -3.88 31.45
C ALA A 47 -20.77 -4.56 32.30
N ASP A 48 -20.64 -5.86 32.55
CA ASP A 48 -21.53 -6.61 33.42
C ASP A 48 -21.40 -6.17 34.89
N LEU A 49 -20.17 -5.91 35.37
CA LEU A 49 -19.91 -5.47 36.76
C LEU A 49 -20.56 -4.13 37.09
N ILE A 50 -20.63 -3.21 36.12
CA ILE A 50 -21.28 -1.91 36.27
C ILE A 50 -22.77 -1.95 35.91
N GLU A 51 -23.33 -3.15 35.69
CA GLU A 51 -24.71 -3.41 35.29
C GLU A 51 -25.13 -2.56 34.06
N LEU A 52 -24.24 -2.40 33.09
CA LEU A 52 -24.50 -1.57 31.93
C LEU A 52 -25.59 -2.21 31.07
N SER A 53 -26.77 -1.60 31.02
CA SER A 53 -27.85 -2.10 30.18
C SER A 53 -27.43 -2.18 28.71
N SER A 54 -28.03 -3.11 27.96
CA SER A 54 -27.72 -3.30 26.54
C SER A 54 -27.92 -2.02 25.73
N VAL A 55 -28.94 -1.23 26.05
CA VAL A 55 -29.23 0.05 25.39
C VAL A 55 -28.17 1.09 25.76
N ALA A 56 -27.78 1.21 27.04
CA ALA A 56 -26.73 2.12 27.46
C ALA A 56 -25.38 1.78 26.82
N SER A 57 -25.06 0.49 26.71
CA SER A 57 -23.85 -0.01 26.03
C SER A 57 -23.81 0.41 24.56
N ILE A 58 -24.93 0.30 23.85
CA ILE A 58 -25.05 0.75 22.46
C ILE A 58 -24.87 2.27 22.36
N VAL A 59 -25.53 3.05 23.22
CA VAL A 59 -25.45 4.52 23.17
C VAL A 59 -24.02 5.01 23.46
N VAL A 60 -23.39 4.50 24.52
CA VAL A 60 -22.02 4.87 24.88
C VAL A 60 -21.05 4.48 23.78
N SER A 61 -21.15 3.26 23.24
CA SER A 61 -20.26 2.81 22.16
C SER A 61 -20.42 3.64 20.90
N VAL A 62 -21.64 3.95 20.47
CA VAL A 62 -21.88 4.82 19.30
C VAL A 62 -21.29 6.21 19.51
N ILE A 63 -21.51 6.82 20.67
CA ILE A 63 -20.95 8.15 20.98
C ILE A 63 -19.42 8.12 20.97
N THR A 64 -18.79 7.14 21.64
CA THR A 64 -17.33 7.00 21.66
C THR A 64 -16.76 6.74 20.26
N LEU A 65 -17.40 5.90 19.45
CA LEU A 65 -16.97 5.61 18.09
C LEU A 65 -17.11 6.82 17.16
N LEU A 66 -18.15 7.64 17.34
CA LEU A 66 -18.31 8.88 16.59
C LEU A 66 -17.27 9.93 17.01
N LEU A 67 -17.05 10.12 18.31
CA LEU A 67 -16.07 11.09 18.84
C LEU A 67 -14.63 10.75 18.45
N SER A 68 -14.30 9.46 18.42
CA SER A 68 -12.96 9.00 18.00
C SER A 68 -12.79 8.97 16.47
N GLY A 69 -13.85 9.18 15.69
CA GLY A 69 -13.84 9.01 14.23
C GLY A 69 -13.74 7.56 13.75
N LEU A 70 -13.62 6.60 14.67
CA LEU A 70 -13.50 5.18 14.35
C LEU A 70 -14.74 4.63 13.67
N PHE A 71 -15.94 5.15 13.99
CA PHE A 71 -17.16 4.74 13.31
C PHE A 71 -17.05 4.96 11.79
N VAL A 72 -16.66 6.17 11.38
CA VAL A 72 -16.51 6.50 9.96
C VAL A 72 -15.34 5.71 9.34
N SER A 73 -14.23 5.56 10.07
CA SER A 73 -13.07 4.79 9.58
C SER A 73 -13.40 3.31 9.33
N PHE A 74 -14.09 2.64 10.25
CA PHE A 74 -14.42 1.21 10.11
C PHE A 74 -15.49 0.96 9.05
N PHE A 75 -16.52 1.82 8.98
CA PHE A 75 -17.65 1.59 8.07
C PHE A 75 -17.44 2.17 6.67
N VAL A 76 -16.72 3.28 6.54
CA VAL A 76 -16.49 3.97 5.26
C VAL A 76 -15.03 3.91 4.85
N GLY A 77 -14.11 4.09 5.80
CA GLY A 77 -12.65 4.15 5.56
C GLY A 77 -12.10 2.89 4.89
N ASP A 78 -12.37 1.69 5.41
CA ASP A 78 -11.81 0.45 4.84
C ASP A 78 -12.22 0.24 3.37
N ARG A 79 -13.48 0.52 3.00
CA ARG A 79 -13.94 0.39 1.62
C ARG A 79 -13.43 1.51 0.70
N VAL A 80 -13.36 2.75 1.20
CA VAL A 80 -12.84 3.89 0.43
C VAL A 80 -11.34 3.78 0.20
N ILE A 81 -10.57 3.35 1.21
CA ILE A 81 -9.12 3.12 1.09
C ILE A 81 -8.86 1.96 0.14
N LEU A 82 -9.57 0.83 0.28
CA LEU A 82 -9.39 -0.33 -0.59
C LEU A 82 -9.76 -0.02 -2.06
N SER A 83 -10.84 0.74 -2.28
CA SER A 83 -11.22 1.17 -3.63
C SER A 83 -10.25 2.19 -4.21
N GLY A 84 -9.70 3.10 -3.39
CA GLY A 84 -8.61 4.01 -3.76
C GLY A 84 -7.35 3.26 -4.20
N LEU A 85 -6.87 2.32 -3.39
CA LEU A 85 -5.71 1.47 -3.70
C LEU A 85 -5.91 0.65 -4.97
N THR A 86 -7.12 0.09 -5.16
CA THR A 86 -7.44 -0.67 -6.38
C THR A 86 -7.44 0.22 -7.62
N LYS A 87 -7.91 1.47 -7.50
CA LYS A 87 -7.89 2.44 -8.60
C LYS A 87 -6.47 2.88 -8.93
N GLU A 88 -5.64 3.16 -7.93
CA GLU A 88 -4.22 3.48 -8.12
C GLU A 88 -3.48 2.34 -8.82
N LYS A 89 -3.69 1.10 -8.37
CA LYS A 89 -3.09 -0.08 -9.02
C LYS A 89 -3.46 -0.19 -10.50
N LYS A 90 -4.74 0.00 -10.84
CA LYS A 90 -5.20 0.00 -12.24
C LYS A 90 -4.59 1.12 -13.07
N LEU A 91 -4.38 2.29 -12.48
CA LEU A 91 -3.71 3.40 -13.16
C LEU A 91 -2.24 3.07 -13.45
N VAL A 92 -1.53 2.48 -12.48
CA VAL A 92 -0.14 2.05 -12.66
C VAL A 92 -0.02 1.00 -13.75
N GLU A 93 -0.86 -0.04 -13.76
CA GLU A 93 -0.88 -1.07 -14.80
C GLU A 93 -1.13 -0.47 -16.19
N LYS A 94 -2.06 0.49 -16.30
CA LYS A 94 -2.35 1.17 -17.56
C LYS A 94 -1.19 2.04 -18.02
N THR A 95 -0.53 2.75 -17.11
CA THR A 95 0.66 3.54 -17.44
C THR A 95 1.82 2.63 -17.89
N GLU A 96 1.98 1.46 -17.29
CA GLU A 96 2.98 0.47 -17.71
C GLU A 96 2.70 -0.03 -19.15
N GLU A 97 1.45 -0.35 -19.46
CA GLU A 97 1.00 -0.74 -20.81
C GLU A 97 1.23 0.39 -21.84
N GLU A 98 0.88 1.64 -21.48
CA GLU A 98 1.12 2.80 -22.34
C GLU A 98 2.63 3.00 -22.62
N VAL A 99 3.48 2.87 -21.60
CA VAL A 99 4.95 2.96 -21.74
C VAL A 99 5.52 1.85 -22.62
N GLU A 100 5.03 0.62 -22.49
CA GLU A 100 5.43 -0.50 -23.35
C GLU A 100 5.06 -0.23 -24.81
N THR A 101 3.85 0.29 -25.03
CA THR A 101 3.35 0.64 -26.36
C THR A 101 4.18 1.76 -27.00
N GLU A 102 4.53 2.80 -26.23
CA GLU A 102 5.42 3.88 -26.67
C GLU A 102 6.83 3.36 -26.99
N MET A 103 7.37 2.45 -26.18
CA MET A 103 8.68 1.85 -26.43
C MET A 103 8.68 1.03 -27.73
N SER A 104 7.60 0.30 -28.03
CA SER A 104 7.44 -0.42 -29.29
C SER A 104 7.42 0.54 -30.49
N THR A 105 6.71 1.66 -30.35
CA THR A 105 6.59 2.70 -31.38
C THR A 105 7.94 3.36 -31.65
N LEU A 106 8.68 3.71 -30.59
CA LEU A 106 10.04 4.25 -30.71
C LEU A 106 11.00 3.26 -31.38
N THR A 107 10.87 1.97 -31.08
CA THR A 107 11.66 0.91 -31.71
C THR A 107 11.35 0.82 -33.21
N GLN A 108 10.08 0.92 -33.59
CA GLN A 108 9.66 0.93 -34.98
C GLN A 108 10.20 2.18 -35.71
N VAL A 109 10.04 3.37 -35.14
CA VAL A 109 10.58 4.63 -35.70
C VAL A 109 12.09 4.55 -35.90
N LYS A 110 12.83 4.02 -34.91
CA LYS A 110 14.28 3.80 -35.02
C LYS A 110 14.63 2.86 -36.18
N SER A 111 13.83 1.81 -36.39
CA SER A 111 14.03 0.87 -37.50
C SER A 111 13.81 1.52 -38.86
N GLU A 112 12.80 2.39 -38.98
CA GLU A 112 12.51 3.11 -40.22
C GLU A 112 13.59 4.15 -40.54
N LEU A 113 14.06 4.90 -39.55
CA LEU A 113 15.20 5.81 -39.71
C LEU A 113 16.44 5.08 -40.22
N LYS A 114 16.72 3.88 -39.69
CA LYS A 114 17.86 3.06 -40.14
C LYS A 114 17.70 2.53 -41.56
N LYS A 115 16.47 2.29 -42.02
CA LYS A 115 16.19 1.95 -43.42
C LYS A 115 16.46 3.15 -44.33
N ILE A 116 15.95 4.32 -43.96
CA ILE A 116 16.16 5.57 -44.71
C ILE A 116 17.66 5.88 -44.82
N GLU A 117 18.42 5.73 -43.74
CA GLU A 117 19.88 5.93 -43.73
C GLU A 117 20.59 5.02 -44.74
N ARG A 118 20.25 3.73 -44.79
CA ARG A 118 20.80 2.79 -45.77
C ARG A 118 20.44 3.17 -47.20
N THR A 119 19.19 3.54 -47.47
CA THR A 119 18.78 3.94 -48.82
C THR A 119 19.50 5.21 -49.27
N LEU A 120 19.77 6.15 -48.34
CA LEU A 120 20.58 7.34 -48.61
C LEU A 120 22.04 7.00 -48.92
N GLU A 121 22.65 6.06 -48.21
CA GLU A 121 24.00 5.57 -48.51
C GLU A 121 24.08 4.93 -49.89
N GLU A 122 23.12 4.07 -50.24
CA GLU A 122 23.04 3.41 -51.55
C GLU A 122 22.92 4.44 -52.70
N ILE A 123 22.02 5.42 -52.58
CA ILE A 123 21.86 6.50 -53.57
C ILE A 123 23.15 7.31 -53.72
N LYS A 124 23.84 7.60 -52.61
CA LYS A 124 25.09 8.37 -52.61
C LYS A 124 26.23 7.60 -53.30
N ASP A 125 26.28 6.28 -53.14
CA ASP A 125 27.29 5.44 -53.77
C ASP A 125 27.04 5.23 -55.27
N GLU A 126 25.78 5.16 -55.72
CA GLU A 126 25.42 5.16 -57.15
C GLU A 126 25.84 6.45 -57.84
N HIS A 127 25.50 7.62 -57.26
CA HIS A 127 25.90 8.92 -57.81
C HIS A 127 27.42 9.11 -57.91
N ARG A 128 28.20 8.47 -57.02
CA ARG A 128 29.67 8.52 -57.06
C ARG A 128 30.27 7.64 -58.16
N LYS A 129 29.57 6.59 -58.59
CA LYS A 129 30.04 5.70 -59.67
C LYS A 129 29.77 6.31 -61.06
N ASP A 130 28.64 6.99 -61.25
CA ASP A 130 28.33 7.67 -62.52
C ASP A 130 29.33 8.79 -62.82
N HIS A 131 29.73 9.60 -61.83
CA HIS A 131 30.74 10.66 -62.01
C HIS A 131 32.17 10.18 -62.27
N LYS A 132 32.45 8.87 -62.20
CA LYS A 132 33.78 8.29 -62.44
C LYS A 132 33.91 7.68 -63.84
N ASN A 133 32.82 7.63 -64.59
CA ASN A 133 32.72 7.04 -65.93
C ASN A 133 32.57 8.08 -67.07
N ASP A 134 32.49 9.37 -66.72
CA ASP A 134 32.65 10.53 -67.63
C ASP A 134 34.02 11.19 -67.42
#